data_AF-A0A533I420-F1
#
_entry.id   AF-A0A533I420-F1
#
_cell.length_a   1.000
_cell.length_b   1.000
_cell.length_c   1.000
_cell.angle_alpha   90.00
_cell.angle_beta   90.00
_cell.angle_gamma   90.00
#
_symmetry.space_group_name_H-M   'P 1'
#
loop_
_entity.id
_entity.type
_entity.pdbx_description
1 polymer ?
#
loop_
_entity_poly.entity_id
_entity_poly.type
_entity_poly.pdbx_seq_one_letter_code
_entity_poly.pdbx_strand_id
1 'polypeptide(L)'
;MTNPKPLDFAASMARFQADRATFEARGATIRPANKTALFDALAAAGITQVMVTFDGYGDSGQVEDISALSGGETVNLPEAQITIATTSWGDDIITERAMTVAEAVEQLAYDFLSETHGGWENNDGAYGEFTFDVEKGTITLDYNERYTATETYEHIF
;
A
#
# COMPACT_ATOMS: atom_id res chain seq x y z
N MET A 1 2.22 -21.92 -41.02
CA MET A 1 2.87 -21.32 -39.83
C MET A 1 2.76 -19.81 -39.96
N THR A 2 1.84 -19.19 -39.24
CA THR A 2 1.70 -17.73 -39.21
C THR A 2 2.85 -17.15 -38.40
N ASN A 3 3.66 -16.30 -39.02
CA ASN A 3 4.68 -15.51 -38.30
C ASN A 3 3.98 -14.77 -37.15
N PRO A 4 4.53 -14.78 -35.91
CA PRO A 4 3.97 -13.97 -34.84
C PRO A 4 3.99 -12.50 -35.29
N LYS A 5 2.86 -11.80 -35.09
CA LYS A 5 2.81 -10.36 -35.31
C LYS A 5 3.89 -9.71 -34.45
N PRO A 6 4.67 -8.75 -34.99
CA PRO A 6 5.62 -8.00 -34.19
C PRO A 6 4.89 -7.33 -33.02
N LEU A 7 5.48 -7.42 -31.83
CA LEU A 7 5.00 -6.73 -30.63
C LEU A 7 4.98 -5.23 -30.90
N ASP A 8 3.79 -4.63 -30.82
CA ASP A 8 3.63 -3.19 -30.85
C ASP A 8 3.82 -2.65 -29.44
N PHE A 9 5.06 -2.25 -29.12
CA PHE A 9 5.42 -1.72 -27.82
C PHE A 9 4.60 -0.48 -27.43
N ALA A 10 4.23 0.36 -28.39
CA ALA A 10 3.45 1.57 -28.12
C ALA A 10 2.01 1.19 -27.72
N ALA A 11 1.38 0.28 -28.47
CA ALA A 11 0.05 -0.21 -28.13
C ALA A 11 0.03 -0.98 -26.78
N SER A 12 1.07 -1.77 -26.51
CA SER A 12 1.21 -2.47 -25.22
C SER A 12 1.36 -1.50 -24.04
N MET A 13 2.17 -0.45 -24.19
CA MET A 13 2.34 0.57 -23.15
C MET A 13 1.05 1.37 -22.91
N ALA A 14 0.36 1.75 -23.98
CA ALA A 14 -0.92 2.46 -23.88
C ALA A 14 -1.99 1.64 -23.15
N ARG A 15 -2.08 0.33 -23.46
CA ARG A 15 -2.98 -0.58 -22.75
C ARG A 15 -2.61 -0.71 -21.26
N PHE A 16 -1.34 -0.90 -20.95
CA PHE A 16 -0.88 -0.97 -19.57
C PHE A 16 -1.25 0.29 -18.76
N GLN A 17 -1.05 1.47 -19.34
CA GLN A 17 -1.44 2.73 -18.69
C GLN A 17 -2.95 2.85 -18.48
N ALA A 18 -3.76 2.41 -19.44
CA ALA A 18 -5.22 2.42 -19.32
C ALA A 18 -5.73 1.42 -18.27
N ASP A 19 -5.17 0.20 -18.25
CA ASP A 19 -5.48 -0.83 -17.27
C ASP A 19 -5.09 -0.33 -15.85
N ARG A 20 -3.95 0.35 -15.74
CA ARG A 20 -3.51 0.98 -14.48
C ARG A 20 -4.42 2.07 -13.99
N ALA A 21 -4.79 3.01 -14.87
CA ALA A 21 -5.72 4.08 -14.51
C ALA A 21 -7.08 3.51 -14.07
N THR A 22 -7.54 2.43 -14.71
CA THR A 22 -8.78 1.74 -14.33
C THR A 22 -8.67 1.10 -12.95
N PHE A 23 -7.57 0.40 -12.68
CA PHE A 23 -7.29 -0.19 -11.37
C PHE A 23 -7.23 0.87 -10.26
N GLU A 24 -6.45 1.94 -10.47
CA GLU A 24 -6.32 3.06 -9.52
C GLU A 24 -7.68 3.73 -9.24
N ALA A 25 -8.49 3.94 -10.28
CA ALA A 25 -9.82 4.52 -10.16
C ALA A 25 -10.77 3.63 -9.35
N ARG A 26 -10.74 2.30 -9.53
CA ARG A 26 -11.53 1.37 -8.71
C ARG A 26 -11.07 1.36 -7.25
N GLY A 27 -9.77 1.39 -7.01
CA GLY A 27 -9.24 1.52 -5.65
C GLY A 27 -9.75 2.80 -4.98
N ALA A 28 -9.77 3.93 -5.71
CA ALA A 28 -10.21 5.21 -5.19
C ALA A 28 -11.70 5.21 -4.78
N THR A 29 -12.56 4.43 -5.42
CA THR A 29 -13.98 4.36 -5.06
C THR A 29 -14.25 3.59 -3.77
N ILE A 30 -13.39 2.62 -3.44
CA ILE A 30 -13.58 1.73 -2.27
C ILE A 30 -12.84 2.21 -1.01
N ARG A 31 -11.68 2.87 -1.17
CA ARG A 31 -10.82 3.31 -0.07
C ARG A 31 -11.56 4.11 1.03
N PRO A 32 -12.44 5.09 0.72
CA PRO A 32 -13.13 5.86 1.76
C PRO A 32 -14.04 5.01 2.66
N ALA A 33 -14.78 4.07 2.08
CA ALA A 33 -15.67 3.19 2.83
C ALA A 33 -14.87 2.19 3.68
N ASN A 34 -13.81 1.60 3.11
CA ASN A 34 -12.91 0.70 3.84
C ASN A 34 -12.24 1.40 5.02
N LYS A 35 -11.75 2.63 4.81
CA LYS A 35 -11.16 3.45 5.88
C LYS A 35 -12.18 3.67 6.99
N THR A 36 -13.42 4.03 6.65
CA THR A 36 -14.49 4.24 7.64
C THR A 36 -14.73 2.96 8.46
N ALA A 37 -14.91 1.81 7.78
CA ALA A 37 -15.15 0.53 8.44
C ALA A 37 -14.00 0.11 9.37
N LEU A 38 -12.75 0.31 8.94
CA LEU A 38 -11.58 0.02 9.77
C LEU A 38 -11.53 0.93 11.00
N PHE A 39 -11.73 2.24 10.82
CA PHE A 39 -11.68 3.20 11.92
C PHE A 39 -12.79 2.96 12.94
N ASP A 40 -14.00 2.63 12.49
CA ASP A 40 -15.11 2.27 13.37
C ASP A 40 -14.77 1.03 14.21
N ALA A 41 -14.15 0.02 13.61
CA ALA A 41 -13.75 -1.19 14.34
C ALA A 41 -12.62 -0.93 15.35
N LEU A 42 -11.62 -0.12 14.98
CA LEU A 42 -10.55 0.29 15.89
C LEU A 42 -11.10 1.11 17.07
N ALA A 43 -11.98 2.08 16.79
CA ALA A 43 -12.61 2.91 17.81
C ALA A 43 -13.49 2.08 18.76
N ALA A 44 -14.27 1.13 18.24
CA ALA A 44 -15.07 0.21 19.05
C ALA A 44 -14.23 -0.67 19.98
N ALA A 45 -12.99 -0.99 19.58
CA ALA A 45 -12.02 -1.71 20.40
C ALA A 45 -11.22 -0.80 21.37
N GLY A 46 -11.46 0.51 21.36
CA GLY A 46 -10.74 1.47 22.21
C GLY A 46 -9.31 1.76 21.74
N ILE A 47 -8.96 1.41 20.50
CA ILE A 47 -7.66 1.74 19.91
C ILE A 47 -7.65 3.21 19.53
N THR A 48 -6.63 3.94 19.96
CA THR A 48 -6.45 5.36 19.65
C THR A 48 -5.49 5.58 18.48
N GLN A 49 -4.53 4.66 18.29
CA GLN A 49 -3.54 4.76 17.22
C GLN A 49 -3.10 3.37 16.75
N VAL A 50 -2.83 3.24 15.44
CA VAL A 50 -2.12 2.09 14.86
C VAL A 50 -0.92 2.61 14.08
N MET A 51 0.24 1.98 14.24
CA MET A 51 1.48 2.26 13.53
C MET A 51 1.82 1.06 12.65
N VAL A 52 2.19 1.32 11.40
CA VAL A 52 2.58 0.28 10.44
C VAL A 52 3.93 0.68 9.85
N THR A 53 4.98 -0.06 10.20
CA THR A 53 6.30 0.15 9.59
C THR A 53 6.48 -0.75 8.39
N PHE A 54 7.10 -0.26 7.34
CA PHE A 54 7.38 -1.04 6.13
C PHE A 54 8.81 -0.78 5.65
N ASP A 55 9.38 -1.78 4.98
CA ASP A 55 10.68 -1.68 4.32
C ASP A 55 10.67 -2.50 3.03
N GLY A 56 11.38 -1.97 2.04
CA GLY A 56 11.47 -2.54 0.70
C GLY A 56 12.79 -2.17 0.06
N TYR A 57 13.36 -3.12 -0.65
CA TYR A 57 14.61 -3.04 -1.35
C TYR A 57 14.71 -4.18 -2.37
N GLY A 58 15.32 -3.92 -3.53
CA GLY A 58 15.64 -4.96 -4.51
C GLY A 58 14.40 -5.63 -5.10
N ASP A 59 13.37 -4.83 -5.39
CA ASP A 59 12.11 -5.26 -6.00
C ASP A 59 11.28 -6.17 -5.08
N SER A 60 11.52 -6.07 -3.78
CA SER A 60 10.78 -6.78 -2.73
C SER A 60 10.54 -5.84 -1.57
N GLY A 61 9.34 -5.91 -1.01
CA GLY A 61 8.98 -5.09 0.14
C GLY A 61 7.83 -5.72 0.91
N GLN A 62 7.73 -5.34 2.17
CA GLN A 62 6.76 -5.88 3.09
C GLN A 62 6.46 -4.89 4.23
N VAL A 63 5.35 -5.12 4.92
CA VAL A 63 5.12 -4.58 6.25
C VAL A 63 6.01 -5.34 7.25
N GLU A 64 6.75 -4.58 8.05
CA GLU A 64 7.68 -5.11 9.06
C GLU A 64 6.99 -5.31 10.42
N ASP A 65 6.12 -4.39 10.82
CA ASP A 65 5.39 -4.43 12.09
C ASP A 65 4.05 -3.71 11.99
N ILE A 66 3.09 -4.20 12.76
CA ILE A 66 1.83 -3.51 13.03
C ILE A 66 1.63 -3.48 14.54
N SER A 67 1.65 -2.28 15.12
CA SER A 67 1.46 -2.08 16.56
C SER A 67 0.31 -1.11 16.82
N ALA A 68 -0.36 -1.29 17.96
CA ALA A 68 -1.52 -0.48 18.33
C ALA A 68 -1.36 0.10 19.73
N LEU A 69 -1.91 1.30 19.92
CA LEU A 69 -1.97 1.99 21.19
C LEU A 69 -3.43 2.25 21.60
N SER A 70 -3.70 2.13 22.90
CA SER A 70 -4.92 2.62 23.54
C SER A 70 -4.53 3.66 24.58
N GLY A 71 -4.84 4.93 24.34
CA GLY A 71 -4.51 6.02 25.28
C GLY A 71 -3.00 6.18 25.54
N GLY A 72 -2.15 5.74 24.60
CA GLY A 72 -0.68 5.75 24.73
C GLY A 72 -0.06 4.48 25.29
N GLU A 73 -0.86 3.49 25.72
CA GLU A 73 -0.35 2.19 26.13
C GLU A 73 -0.40 1.19 24.97
N THR A 74 0.66 0.41 24.79
CA THR A 74 0.72 -0.64 23.77
C THR A 74 -0.27 -1.76 24.11
N VAL A 75 -1.11 -2.09 23.12
CA VAL A 75 -2.13 -3.14 23.22
C VAL A 75 -2.11 -4.01 21.97
N ASN A 76 -2.69 -5.20 22.06
CA ASN A 76 -2.90 -6.03 20.89
C ASN A 76 -4.01 -5.44 20.02
N LEU A 77 -3.88 -5.57 18.70
CA LEU A 77 -5.00 -5.33 17.80
C LEU A 77 -6.16 -6.31 18.11
N PRO A 78 -7.41 -5.88 17.90
CA PRO A 78 -8.56 -6.76 18.10
C PRO A 78 -8.53 -7.93 17.10
N GLU A 79 -8.84 -9.14 17.56
CA GLU A 79 -9.04 -10.33 16.71
C GLU A 79 -10.36 -10.27 15.91
N ALA A 80 -11.09 -9.16 15.99
CA ALA A 80 -12.34 -8.95 15.28
C ALA A 80 -12.13 -9.03 13.76
N GLN A 81 -13.16 -9.48 13.07
CA GLN A 81 -13.20 -9.45 11.61
C GLN A 81 -14.03 -8.28 11.12
N ILE A 82 -13.56 -7.65 10.05
CA ILE A 82 -14.29 -6.62 9.31
C ILE A 82 -14.39 -7.04 7.84
N THR A 83 -15.43 -6.54 7.17
CA THR A 83 -15.57 -6.71 5.73
C THR A 83 -15.13 -5.42 5.05
N ILE A 84 -14.14 -5.52 4.16
CA ILE A 84 -13.73 -4.42 3.29
C ILE A 84 -13.83 -4.85 1.83
N ALA A 85 -14.02 -3.87 0.94
CA ALA A 85 -13.98 -4.09 -0.50
C ALA A 85 -12.53 -4.13 -0.98
N THR A 86 -12.21 -4.99 -1.95
CA THR A 86 -10.87 -5.12 -2.55
C THR A 86 -10.98 -5.20 -4.07
N THR A 87 -9.92 -4.80 -4.76
CA THR A 87 -9.78 -4.93 -6.22
C THR A 87 -8.37 -5.41 -6.54
N SER A 88 -8.22 -6.20 -7.61
CA SER A 88 -6.94 -6.78 -8.02
C SER A 88 -6.56 -6.30 -9.41
N TRP A 89 -5.26 -6.28 -9.70
CA TRP A 89 -4.76 -6.00 -11.04
C TRP A 89 -5.29 -7.04 -12.03
N GLY A 90 -5.87 -6.59 -13.15
CA GLY A 90 -6.42 -7.46 -14.19
C GLY A 90 -7.83 -8.00 -13.92
N ASP A 91 -8.39 -7.78 -12.73
CA ASP A 91 -9.77 -8.15 -12.41
C ASP A 91 -10.70 -6.95 -12.52
N ASP A 92 -11.86 -7.13 -13.17
CA ASP A 92 -12.83 -6.05 -13.37
C ASP A 92 -13.90 -5.93 -12.28
N ILE A 93 -13.72 -6.65 -11.17
CA ILE A 93 -14.72 -6.81 -10.13
C ILE A 93 -14.17 -6.30 -8.79
N ILE A 94 -15.01 -5.56 -8.06
CA ILE A 94 -14.80 -5.26 -6.65
C ILE A 94 -15.37 -6.42 -5.83
N THR A 95 -14.56 -6.98 -4.94
CA THR A 95 -14.95 -8.11 -4.09
C THR A 95 -14.92 -7.72 -2.63
N GLU A 96 -16.00 -7.96 -1.92
CA GLU A 96 -16.04 -7.85 -0.46
C GLU A 96 -15.32 -9.04 0.19
N ARG A 97 -14.41 -8.76 1.12
CA ARG A 97 -13.63 -9.76 1.83
C ARG A 97 -13.73 -9.52 3.33
N ALA A 98 -14.16 -10.55 4.05
CA ALA A 98 -14.02 -10.59 5.50
C ALA A 98 -12.57 -10.94 5.85
N MET A 99 -11.95 -10.15 6.70
CA MET A 99 -10.57 -10.34 7.18
C MET A 99 -10.43 -9.77 8.59
N THR A 100 -9.36 -10.13 9.29
CA THR A 100 -9.04 -9.57 10.60
C THR A 100 -8.74 -8.07 10.50
N VAL A 101 -8.87 -7.35 11.62
CA VAL A 101 -8.49 -5.94 11.67
C VAL A 101 -7.02 -5.73 11.29
N ALA A 102 -6.11 -6.63 11.71
CA ALA A 102 -4.70 -6.56 11.33
C ALA A 102 -4.49 -6.68 9.81
N GLU A 103 -5.13 -7.66 9.17
CA GLU A 103 -5.07 -7.82 7.70
C GLU A 103 -5.67 -6.60 6.98
N ALA A 104 -6.73 -5.99 7.52
CA ALA A 104 -7.31 -4.79 6.93
C ALA A 104 -6.42 -3.55 7.08
N VAL A 105 -5.71 -3.41 8.21
CA VAL A 105 -4.68 -2.37 8.40
C VAL A 105 -3.58 -2.54 7.35
N GLU A 106 -3.05 -3.75 7.21
CA GLU A 106 -2.01 -4.09 6.23
C GLU A 106 -2.47 -3.81 4.80
N GLN A 107 -3.67 -4.26 4.44
CA GLN A 107 -4.27 -4.02 3.12
C GLN A 107 -4.36 -2.52 2.82
N LEU A 108 -4.84 -1.70 3.77
CA LEU A 108 -4.94 -0.26 3.56
C LEU A 108 -3.56 0.40 3.44
N ALA A 109 -2.55 -0.04 4.21
CA ALA A 109 -1.19 0.46 4.08
C ALA A 109 -0.64 0.22 2.65
N TYR A 110 -0.79 -1.00 2.11
CA TYR A 110 -0.41 -1.28 0.73
C TYR A 110 -1.24 -0.52 -0.30
N ASP A 111 -2.55 -0.36 -0.08
CA ASP A 111 -3.41 0.42 -0.97
C ASP A 111 -2.94 1.88 -1.08
N PHE A 112 -2.55 2.50 0.04
CA PHE A 112 -2.03 3.87 0.06
C PHE A 112 -0.60 3.98 -0.47
N LEU A 113 0.27 2.99 -0.24
CA LEU A 113 1.58 2.93 -0.90
C LEU A 113 1.42 2.82 -2.41
N SER A 114 0.54 1.95 -2.90
CA SER A 114 0.25 1.80 -4.32
C SER A 114 -0.32 3.09 -4.94
N GLU A 115 -1.20 3.78 -4.22
CA GLU A 115 -1.79 5.06 -4.66
C GLU A 115 -0.75 6.20 -4.78
N THR A 116 0.19 6.28 -3.84
CA THR A 116 1.08 7.45 -3.70
C THR A 116 2.49 7.20 -4.23
N HIS A 117 3.00 5.99 -4.05
CA HIS A 117 4.37 5.56 -4.31
C HIS A 117 4.40 4.14 -4.92
N GLY A 118 3.62 3.89 -5.98
CA GLY A 118 3.63 2.60 -6.67
C GLY A 118 5.05 2.23 -7.16
N GLY A 119 5.54 1.05 -6.76
CA GLY A 119 6.91 0.61 -7.03
C GLY A 119 7.95 1.10 -6.02
N TRP A 120 7.53 1.52 -4.82
CA TRP A 120 8.37 1.94 -3.71
C TRP A 120 9.45 0.95 -3.31
N GLU A 121 9.26 -0.34 -3.61
CA GLU A 121 10.16 -1.44 -3.30
C GLU A 121 11.30 -1.62 -4.33
N ASN A 122 11.20 -0.95 -5.48
CA ASN A 122 12.08 -1.22 -6.61
C ASN A 122 13.50 -0.65 -6.42
N ASN A 123 14.50 -1.38 -6.90
CA ASN A 123 15.91 -0.97 -6.87
C ASN A 123 16.41 -0.64 -5.44
N ASP A 124 16.76 0.62 -5.19
CA ASP A 124 17.21 1.10 -3.88
C ASP A 124 16.06 1.08 -2.85
N GLY A 125 14.81 1.03 -3.31
CA GLY A 125 13.63 0.86 -2.48
C GLY A 125 13.32 2.06 -1.55
N ALA A 126 12.45 1.82 -0.59
CA ALA A 126 11.97 2.82 0.35
C ALA A 126 11.51 2.16 1.65
N TYR A 127 11.44 2.96 2.71
CA TYR A 127 10.94 2.54 4.01
C TYR A 127 10.15 3.67 4.65
N GLY A 128 9.41 3.35 5.70
CA GLY A 128 8.65 4.38 6.38
C GLY A 128 7.63 3.83 7.36
N GLU A 129 6.71 4.70 7.73
CA GLU A 129 5.68 4.41 8.70
C GLU A 129 4.34 5.05 8.30
N PHE A 130 3.26 4.28 8.42
CA PHE A 130 1.91 4.85 8.49
C PHE A 130 1.48 5.03 9.93
N THR A 131 0.88 6.18 10.23
CA THR A 131 0.18 6.44 11.48
C THR A 131 -1.32 6.59 11.22
N PHE A 132 -2.10 5.63 11.72
CA PHE A 132 -3.56 5.67 11.74
C PHE A 132 -3.99 6.29 13.07
N ASP A 133 -4.32 7.57 13.07
CA ASP A 133 -4.81 8.31 14.23
C ASP A 133 -6.33 8.19 14.28
N VAL A 134 -6.83 7.25 15.09
CA VAL A 134 -8.24 6.85 15.14
C VAL A 134 -9.11 8.00 15.66
N GLU A 135 -8.63 8.75 16.65
CA GLU A 135 -9.35 9.89 17.23
C GLU A 135 -9.55 11.01 16.21
N LYS A 136 -8.55 11.28 15.36
CA LYS A 136 -8.65 12.30 14.30
C LYS A 136 -9.27 11.78 13.01
N GLY A 137 -9.44 10.47 12.85
CA GLY A 137 -9.89 9.89 11.60
C GLY A 137 -8.88 10.03 10.45
N THR A 138 -7.59 10.19 10.77
CA THR A 138 -6.53 10.50 9.79
C THR A 138 -5.53 9.36 9.63
N ILE A 139 -4.98 9.23 8.42
CA ILE A 139 -3.85 8.34 8.15
C ILE A 139 -2.75 9.25 7.60
N THR A 140 -1.56 9.18 8.20
CA THR A 140 -0.38 9.94 7.76
C THR A 140 0.69 8.95 7.33
N LEU A 141 1.44 9.29 6.28
CA LEU A 141 2.57 8.51 5.79
C LEU A 141 3.85 9.33 5.95
N ASP A 142 4.80 8.81 6.71
CA ASP A 142 6.20 9.25 6.70
C ASP A 142 7.00 8.32 5.78
N TYR A 143 7.44 8.84 4.64
CA TYR A 143 8.01 8.05 3.54
C TYR A 143 9.46 8.46 3.25
N ASN A 144 10.35 7.47 3.19
CA ASN A 144 11.78 7.66 2.97
C ASN A 144 12.23 6.84 1.76
N GLU A 145 12.43 7.51 0.62
CA GLU A 145 12.99 6.91 -0.59
C GLU A 145 14.51 6.83 -0.51
N ARG A 146 15.09 5.68 -0.88
CA ARG A 146 16.55 5.51 -0.95
C ARG A 146 17.03 5.81 -2.36
N TYR A 147 18.23 6.36 -2.46
CA TYR A 147 18.90 6.54 -3.75
C TYR A 147 20.41 6.27 -3.61
N THR A 148 20.99 5.66 -4.63
CA THR A 148 22.43 5.45 -4.77
C THR A 148 23.00 6.34 -5.87
N ALA A 149 24.06 7.10 -5.56
CA ALA A 149 24.79 7.91 -6.54
C ALA A 149 26.25 7.47 -6.63
N THR A 150 26.81 7.50 -7.84
CA THR A 150 28.23 7.19 -8.09
C THR A 150 28.89 8.34 -8.83
N GLU A 151 29.96 8.89 -8.26
CA GLU A 151 30.84 9.86 -8.92
C GLU A 151 32.13 9.16 -9.35
N THR A 152 32.56 9.41 -10.59
CA THR A 152 33.75 8.77 -11.16
C THR A 152 34.74 9.84 -11.59
N TYR A 153 35.99 9.68 -11.16
CA TYR A 153 37.12 10.54 -11.53
C TYR A 153 38.25 9.67 -12.09
N GLU A 154 38.80 10.05 -13.23
CA GLU A 154 39.95 9.38 -13.84
C GLU A 154 41.16 10.32 -13.79
N HIS A 155 42.29 9.81 -13.29
CA HIS A 155 43.54 10.55 -13.22
C HIS A 155 44.67 9.72 -13.86
N ILE A 156 45.44 10.35 -14.74
CA ILE A 156 46.69 9.81 -15.27
C ILE A 156 47.83 10.52 -14.55
N PHE A 157 48.78 9.76 -14.00
CA PHE A 157 49.95 10.27 -13.30
C PHE A 157 51.19 10.24 -14.18
#